data_AF-A0A654TZY0-F1
#
_entry.id   AF-A0A654TZY0-F1
#
_cell.length_a   1.000
_cell.length_b   1.000
_cell.length_c   1.000
_cell.angle_alpha   90.00
_cell.angle_beta   90.00
_cell.angle_gamma   90.00
#
_symmetry.space_group_name_H-M   'P 1'
#
loop_
_entity.id
_entity.type
_entity.pdbx_description
1 polymer ?
#
loop_
_entity_poly.entity_id
_entity_poly.type
_entity_poly.pdbx_seq_one_letter_code
_entity_poly.pdbx_strand_id
1 'polypeptide(L)'
;MVLPFLLGFRLTCYYYRKAYYRSVWQSPTSCAVPEPRAHYTGETRLPLIVQNTHRYFFYIAVVVSLINTYDAIAAFHSPSGFGFGLGNVILTINVVLLWAYTISCHSCRHATGGRLKHFSKHPVRYWIWTQVSKLNTRHMQFAWITLGTLALTDFYIMLVASGSITDLRFIG
;
A
#
# COMPACT_ATOMS: atom_id res chain seq x y z
N MET A 1 -1.97 6.49 -15.47
CA MET A 1 -0.48 6.50 -15.46
C MET A 1 0.14 6.07 -14.11
N VAL A 2 -0.62 5.92 -13.03
CA VAL A 2 -0.10 5.61 -11.68
C VAL A 2 0.12 4.11 -11.43
N LEU A 3 -0.58 3.26 -12.20
CA LEU A 3 -0.64 1.80 -12.04
C LEU A 3 0.73 1.09 -11.94
N PRO A 4 1.74 1.40 -12.79
CA PRO A 4 3.03 0.70 -12.75
C PRO A 4 3.78 0.90 -11.43
N PHE A 5 3.67 2.10 -10.84
CA PHE A 5 4.36 2.44 -9.60
C PHE A 5 3.70 1.77 -8.39
N LEU A 6 2.36 1.76 -8.34
CA LEU A 6 1.61 1.09 -7.28
C LEU A 6 1.77 -0.44 -7.37
N LEU A 7 1.81 -0.99 -8.57
CA LEU A 7 2.09 -2.40 -8.78
C LEU A 7 3.52 -2.76 -8.36
N GLY A 8 4.52 -1.93 -8.74
CA GLY A 8 5.90 -2.09 -8.31
C GLY A 8 6.06 -2.05 -6.78
N PHE A 9 5.36 -1.14 -6.10
CA PHE A 9 5.32 -1.08 -4.64
C PHE A 9 4.77 -2.37 -4.02
N ARG A 10 3.71 -2.95 -4.60
CA ARG A 10 3.13 -4.22 -4.14
C ARG A 10 4.07 -5.40 -4.40
N LEU A 11 4.60 -5.54 -5.62
CA LEU A 11 5.48 -6.66 -6.00
C LEU A 11 6.80 -6.68 -5.23
N THR A 12 7.30 -5.51 -4.84
CA THR A 12 8.51 -5.37 -4.01
C THR A 12 8.22 -5.51 -2.51
N CYS A 13 6.96 -5.66 -2.09
CA CYS A 13 6.62 -5.78 -0.69
C CYS A 13 7.00 -7.17 -0.13
N TYR A 14 7.43 -7.18 1.13
CA TYR A 14 7.78 -8.39 1.87
C TYR A 14 6.65 -9.45 1.92
N TYR A 15 5.39 -9.01 1.89
CA TYR A 15 4.26 -9.94 1.79
C TYR A 15 4.26 -10.72 0.47
N TYR A 16 4.36 -10.03 -0.65
CA TYR A 16 4.41 -10.65 -1.97
C TYR A 16 5.67 -11.50 -2.12
N ARG A 17 6.80 -11.05 -1.56
CA ARG A 17 8.01 -11.88 -1.38
C ARG A 17 7.68 -13.24 -0.82
N LYS A 18 7.07 -13.30 0.36
CA LYS A 18 6.73 -14.57 1.00
C LYS A 18 5.90 -15.48 0.08
N ALA A 19 4.97 -14.92 -0.70
CA ALA A 19 4.13 -15.68 -1.60
C ALA A 19 4.94 -16.35 -2.73
N TYR A 20 5.67 -15.58 -3.54
CA TYR A 20 6.43 -16.14 -4.66
C TYR A 20 7.67 -16.93 -4.19
N TYR A 21 8.24 -16.61 -3.02
CA TYR A 21 9.32 -17.40 -2.41
C TYR A 21 8.89 -18.83 -2.09
N ARG A 22 7.66 -19.01 -1.61
CA ARG A 22 7.14 -20.32 -1.26
C ARG A 22 6.61 -21.08 -2.48
N SER A 23 5.90 -20.40 -3.38
CA SER A 23 5.28 -21.05 -4.53
C SER A 23 6.25 -21.35 -5.67
N VAL A 24 7.23 -20.47 -5.92
CA VAL A 24 8.16 -20.59 -7.05
C VAL A 24 9.55 -21.05 -6.60
N TRP A 25 10.10 -20.42 -5.55
CA TRP A 25 11.46 -20.72 -5.07
C TRP A 25 11.54 -21.74 -3.92
N GLN A 26 10.39 -22.25 -3.47
CA GLN A 26 10.28 -23.25 -2.40
C GLN A 26 11.17 -22.94 -1.17
N SER A 27 11.10 -21.71 -0.67
CA SER A 27 11.98 -21.26 0.42
C SER A 27 11.27 -20.37 1.44
N PRO A 28 11.08 -20.85 2.69
CA PRO A 28 11.32 -22.22 3.12
C PRO A 28 10.27 -23.18 2.52
N THR A 29 10.68 -24.39 2.16
CA THR A 29 9.78 -25.53 1.92
C THR A 29 9.01 -25.88 3.21
N SER A 30 7.96 -26.69 3.07
CA SER A 30 7.31 -27.30 4.23
C SER A 30 8.31 -28.12 5.04
N CYS A 31 8.11 -28.23 6.35
CA CYS A 31 9.04 -28.94 7.26
C CYS A 31 9.30 -30.41 6.89
N ALA A 32 8.46 -31.00 6.03
CA ALA A 32 8.59 -32.37 5.53
C ALA A 32 9.40 -32.50 4.22
N VAL A 33 9.74 -31.38 3.56
CA VAL A 33 10.42 -31.39 2.26
C VAL A 33 11.76 -30.64 2.39
N PRO A 34 12.90 -31.26 2.07
CA PRO A 34 14.20 -30.59 2.07
C PRO A 34 14.19 -29.37 1.15
N GLU A 35 14.80 -28.26 1.56
CA GLU A 35 14.91 -27.08 0.71
C GLU A 35 15.82 -27.42 -0.50
N PRO A 36 15.37 -27.18 -1.75
CA PRO A 36 16.17 -27.51 -2.92
C PRO A 36 17.44 -26.66 -3.09
N ARG A 37 17.57 -25.57 -2.32
CA ARG A 37 18.77 -24.71 -2.34
C ARG A 37 19.78 -25.11 -1.28
N ALA A 38 20.99 -25.44 -1.74
CA ALA A 38 22.14 -25.73 -0.87
C ALA A 38 22.65 -24.50 -0.08
N HIS A 39 22.50 -23.29 -0.63
CA HIS A 39 23.03 -22.06 -0.02
C HIS A 39 22.03 -20.89 -0.09
N TYR A 40 21.95 -20.13 1.00
CA TYR A 40 21.21 -18.86 1.05
C TYR A 40 22.14 -17.71 0.67
N THR A 41 21.86 -17.04 -0.45
CA THR A 41 22.69 -15.96 -0.99
C THR A 41 22.40 -14.58 -0.40
N GLY A 42 21.40 -14.48 0.48
CA GLY A 42 21.00 -13.22 1.10
C GLY A 42 20.31 -12.23 0.15
N GLU A 43 19.97 -11.05 0.68
CA GLU A 43 19.25 -10.00 -0.07
C GLU A 43 20.11 -9.22 -1.09
N THR A 44 21.39 -9.58 -1.24
CA THR A 44 22.37 -8.83 -2.03
C THR A 44 22.53 -9.32 -3.47
N ARG A 45 21.91 -10.44 -3.85
CA ARG A 45 21.95 -10.98 -5.22
C ARG A 45 20.59 -10.98 -5.88
N LEU A 46 20.56 -10.91 -7.22
CA LEU A 46 19.35 -11.14 -8.00
C LEU A 46 18.80 -12.54 -7.70
N PRO A 47 17.48 -12.72 -7.53
CA PRO A 47 16.39 -11.72 -7.66
C PRO A 47 16.06 -10.92 -6.38
N LEU A 48 16.70 -11.21 -5.24
CA LEU A 48 16.37 -10.61 -3.94
C LEU A 48 16.72 -9.13 -3.82
N ILE A 49 17.70 -8.64 -4.58
CA ILE A 49 18.09 -7.24 -4.56
C ILE A 49 16.92 -6.29 -4.93
N VAL A 50 15.96 -6.78 -5.74
CA VAL A 50 14.75 -6.05 -6.14
C VAL A 50 13.87 -5.71 -4.93
N GLN A 51 13.93 -6.51 -3.86
CA GLN A 51 13.18 -6.28 -2.63
C GLN A 51 13.72 -5.09 -1.84
N ASN A 52 15.00 -4.75 -1.98
CA ASN A 52 15.56 -3.53 -1.40
C ASN A 52 15.00 -2.27 -2.09
N THR A 53 14.60 -2.39 -3.36
CA THR A 53 13.96 -1.31 -4.12
C THR A 53 12.60 -0.92 -3.55
N HIS A 54 11.98 -1.75 -2.71
CA HIS A 54 10.73 -1.42 -2.01
C HIS A 54 10.84 -0.11 -1.22
N ARG A 55 12.03 0.24 -0.72
CA ARG A 55 12.29 1.51 -0.05
C ARG A 55 12.08 2.71 -0.99
N TYR A 56 12.49 2.61 -2.25
CA TYR A 56 12.28 3.67 -3.23
C TYR A 56 10.82 3.74 -3.69
N PHE A 57 10.21 2.58 -3.93
CA PHE A 57 8.78 2.51 -4.25
C PHE A 57 7.90 3.05 -3.12
N PHE A 58 8.31 2.92 -1.86
CA PHE A 58 7.60 3.54 -0.73
C PHE A 58 7.53 5.07 -0.86
N TYR A 59 8.64 5.74 -1.20
CA TYR A 59 8.61 7.20 -1.38
C TYR A 59 7.71 7.62 -2.55
N ILE A 60 7.76 6.87 -3.66
CA ILE A 60 6.87 7.10 -4.80
C ILE A 60 5.41 6.87 -4.40
N ALA A 61 5.11 5.80 -3.66
CA ALA A 61 3.77 5.50 -3.18
C ALA A 61 3.23 6.60 -2.27
N VAL A 62 4.06 7.19 -1.41
CA VAL A 62 3.67 8.36 -0.60
C VAL A 62 3.30 9.56 -1.48
N VAL A 63 4.10 9.88 -2.50
CA VAL A 63 3.79 10.97 -3.45
C VAL A 63 2.48 10.70 -4.18
N VAL A 64 2.28 9.48 -4.65
CA VAL A 64 1.04 9.05 -5.29
C VAL A 64 -0.15 9.16 -4.33
N SER A 65 -0.03 8.75 -3.07
CA SER A 65 -1.09 8.88 -2.08
C SER A 65 -1.45 10.35 -1.81
N LEU A 66 -0.46 11.25 -1.80
CA LEU A 66 -0.71 12.69 -1.69
C LEU A 66 -1.48 13.24 -2.88
N ILE A 67 -1.11 12.85 -4.11
CA ILE A 67 -1.85 13.24 -5.32
C ILE A 67 -3.29 12.73 -5.26
N ASN A 68 -3.51 11.46 -4.92
CA ASN A 68 -4.86 10.92 -4.78
C ASN A 68 -5.67 11.62 -3.68
N THR A 69 -5.00 12.09 -2.62
CA THR A 69 -5.66 12.89 -1.57
C THR A 69 -6.09 14.25 -2.10
N TYR A 70 -5.25 14.90 -2.90
CA TYR A 70 -5.60 16.15 -3.57
C TYR A 70 -6.78 15.95 -4.52
N ASP A 71 -6.74 14.91 -5.36
CA ASP A 71 -7.81 14.60 -6.31
C ASP A 71 -9.13 14.31 -5.58
N ALA A 72 -9.09 13.57 -4.47
CA ALA A 72 -10.28 13.33 -3.65
C ALA A 72 -10.86 14.61 -3.06
N ILE A 73 -10.03 15.57 -2.61
CA ILE A 73 -10.49 16.87 -2.12
C ILE A 73 -11.05 17.73 -3.26
N ALA A 74 -10.39 17.72 -4.41
CA ALA A 74 -10.81 18.46 -5.60
C ALA A 74 -12.16 17.94 -6.13
N ALA A 75 -12.43 16.64 -6.00
CA ALA A 75 -13.69 16.02 -6.41
C ALA A 75 -14.93 16.54 -5.64
N PHE A 76 -14.74 17.18 -4.48
CA PHE A 76 -15.82 17.87 -3.77
C PHE A 76 -16.18 19.24 -4.36
N HIS A 77 -15.39 19.80 -5.29
CA HIS A 77 -15.71 21.04 -5.99
C HIS A 77 -16.47 20.77 -7.29
N SER A 78 -17.66 21.34 -7.41
CA SER A 78 -18.49 21.33 -8.62
C SER A 78 -18.55 22.72 -9.27
N PRO A 79 -18.89 22.83 -10.56
CA PRO A 79 -19.00 24.13 -11.25
C PRO A 79 -19.97 25.13 -10.59
N SER A 80 -20.96 24.63 -9.84
CA SER A 80 -21.98 25.43 -9.13
C SER A 80 -21.71 25.60 -7.63
N GLY A 81 -20.66 24.99 -7.06
CA GLY A 81 -20.39 25.02 -5.61
C GLY A 81 -19.86 23.70 -5.04
N PHE A 82 -20.27 23.34 -3.83
CA PHE A 82 -19.87 22.09 -3.18
C PHE A 82 -20.69 20.91 -3.72
N GLY A 83 -20.03 19.96 -4.38
CA GLY A 83 -20.64 18.74 -4.90
C GLY A 83 -20.35 17.57 -3.98
N PHE A 84 -21.39 16.92 -3.47
CA PHE A 84 -21.26 15.70 -2.67
C PHE A 84 -22.07 14.57 -3.29
N GLY A 85 -21.38 13.52 -3.71
CA GLY A 85 -21.98 12.36 -4.31
C GLY A 85 -21.36 11.07 -3.80
N LEU A 86 -21.94 9.96 -4.24
CA LEU A 86 -21.45 8.63 -3.94
C LEU A 86 -20.01 8.43 -4.44
N GLY A 87 -19.65 9.01 -5.59
CA GLY A 87 -18.26 9.04 -6.07
C GLY A 87 -17.27 9.64 -5.06
N ASN A 88 -17.64 10.73 -4.38
CA ASN A 88 -16.78 11.35 -3.35
C ASN A 88 -16.58 10.45 -2.13
N VAL A 89 -17.63 9.74 -1.71
CA VAL A 89 -17.54 8.77 -0.60
C VAL A 89 -16.60 7.62 -0.98
N ILE A 90 -16.77 7.05 -2.17
CA ILE A 90 -15.94 5.94 -2.66
C ILE A 90 -14.47 6.37 -2.78
N LEU A 91 -14.19 7.54 -3.37
CA LEU A 91 -12.84 8.09 -3.50
C LEU A 91 -12.19 8.34 -2.13
N THR A 92 -12.93 8.94 -1.19
CA THR A 92 -12.40 9.23 0.15
C THR A 92 -12.06 7.95 0.91
N ILE A 93 -12.95 6.95 0.88
CA ILE A 93 -12.69 5.64 1.49
C ILE A 93 -11.46 4.98 0.87
N ASN A 94 -11.34 5.04 -0.47
CA ASN A 94 -10.19 4.49 -1.18
C ASN A 94 -8.87 5.12 -0.71
N VAL A 95 -8.82 6.45 -0.65
CA VAL A 95 -7.63 7.20 -0.22
C VAL A 95 -7.25 6.90 1.23
N VAL A 96 -8.23 6.85 2.14
CA VAL A 96 -7.97 6.52 3.56
C VAL A 96 -7.38 5.11 3.69
N LEU A 97 -7.93 4.14 2.96
CA LEU A 97 -7.42 2.78 2.96
C LEU A 97 -6.04 2.69 2.31
N LEU A 98 -5.79 3.46 1.25
CA LEU A 98 -4.48 3.55 0.61
C LEU A 98 -3.43 4.08 1.59
N TRP A 99 -3.75 5.12 2.37
CA TRP A 99 -2.89 5.61 3.44
C TRP A 99 -2.65 4.55 4.51
N ALA A 100 -3.68 3.84 4.97
CA ALA A 100 -3.54 2.76 5.94
C ALA A 100 -2.60 1.64 5.44
N TYR A 101 -2.66 1.32 4.15
CA TYR A 101 -1.73 0.39 3.51
C TYR A 101 -0.29 0.92 3.46
N THR A 102 -0.11 2.19 3.04
CA THR A 102 1.21 2.83 2.96
C THR A 102 1.88 2.94 4.33
N ILE A 103 1.17 3.38 5.37
CA ILE A 103 1.74 3.54 6.72
C ILE A 103 2.00 2.21 7.43
N SER A 104 1.25 1.15 7.11
CA SER A 104 1.42 -0.17 7.74
C SER A 104 2.62 -0.96 7.19
N CYS A 105 3.32 -0.46 6.17
CA CYS A 105 4.41 -1.20 5.55
C CYS A 105 5.68 -1.32 6.41
N HIS A 106 6.50 -2.33 6.12
CA HIS A 106 7.79 -2.52 6.79
C HIS A 106 8.77 -1.36 6.53
N SER A 107 8.71 -0.74 5.35
CA SER A 107 9.53 0.45 5.03
C SER A 107 9.21 1.63 5.94
N CYS A 108 7.91 1.87 6.24
CA CYS A 108 7.48 2.93 7.16
C CYS A 108 7.93 2.64 8.59
N ARG A 109 7.82 1.38 9.03
CA ARG A 109 8.36 0.93 10.33
C ARG A 109 9.87 1.15 10.42
N HIS A 110 10.61 0.84 9.36
CA HIS A 110 12.04 1.07 9.30
C HIS A 110 12.39 2.57 9.26
N ALA A 111 11.63 3.39 8.53
CA ALA A 111 11.84 4.84 8.48
C ALA A 111 11.60 5.51 9.84
N THR A 112 10.63 5.04 10.62
CA THR A 112 10.24 5.62 11.92
C THR A 112 11.13 5.14 13.08
N GLY A 113 11.53 3.87 13.08
CA GLY A 113 12.32 3.26 14.15
C GLY A 113 13.78 2.95 13.81
N GLY A 114 14.20 3.16 12.57
CA GLY A 114 15.52 2.77 12.09
C GLY A 114 16.64 3.52 12.82
N ARG A 115 17.70 2.77 13.17
CA ARG A 115 18.93 3.31 13.80
C ARG A 115 18.73 3.94 15.18
N LEU A 116 17.59 3.74 15.84
CA LEU A 116 17.40 4.11 17.25
C LEU A 116 18.28 3.22 18.14
N LYS A 117 19.28 3.82 18.80
CA LYS A 117 20.14 3.14 19.78
C LYS A 117 19.63 3.25 21.22
N HIS A 118 18.79 4.24 21.51
CA HIS A 118 18.23 4.50 22.84
C HIS A 118 16.75 4.87 22.73
N PHE A 119 15.85 4.00 23.21
CA PHE A 119 14.41 4.24 23.13
C PHE A 119 13.92 5.28 24.15
N SER A 120 14.55 5.33 25.33
CA SER A 120 14.20 6.28 26.41
C SER A 120 14.47 7.75 26.04
N LYS A 121 15.50 8.03 25.23
CA LYS A 121 15.85 9.39 24.79
C LYS A 121 14.99 9.89 23.61
N HIS A 122 14.20 9.02 22.99
CA HIS A 122 13.37 9.35 21.82
C HIS A 122 11.95 8.79 21.96
N PRO A 123 11.19 9.22 22.99
CA PRO A 123 9.88 8.65 23.30
C PRO A 123 8.86 8.83 22.16
N VAL A 124 8.90 9.96 21.45
CA VAL A 124 7.99 10.23 20.32
C VAL A 124 8.24 9.25 19.16
N ARG A 125 9.51 9.06 18.76
CA ARG A 125 9.85 8.11 17.68
C ARG A 125 9.52 6.68 18.07
N TYR A 126 9.79 6.31 19.32
CA TYR A 126 9.43 4.99 19.84
C TYR A 126 7.91 4.77 19.83
N TRP A 127 7.13 5.79 20.21
CA TRP A 127 5.67 5.73 20.16
C TRP A 127 5.15 5.56 18.73
N ILE A 128 5.63 6.37 17.77
CA ILE A 128 5.26 6.25 16.35
C ILE A 128 5.62 4.85 15.84
N TRP A 129 6.85 4.40 16.08
CA TRP A 129 7.29 3.05 15.68
C TRP A 129 6.41 1.96 16.29
N THR A 130 5.94 2.13 17.53
CA THR A 130 5.03 1.20 18.19
C THR A 130 3.67 1.16 17.50
N GLN A 131 3.08 2.31 17.16
CA GLN A 131 1.80 2.35 16.44
C GLN A 131 1.92 1.74 15.04
N VAL A 132 2.98 2.10 14.30
CA VAL A 132 3.26 1.54 12.97
C VAL A 132 3.50 0.02 13.07
N SER A 133 4.19 -0.46 14.11
CA SER A 133 4.41 -1.89 14.34
C SER A 133 3.10 -2.64 14.59
N LYS A 134 2.14 -2.04 15.31
CA LYS A 134 0.81 -2.62 15.51
C LYS A 134 0.06 -2.74 14.18
N LEU A 135 0.04 -1.68 13.38
CA LEU A 135 -0.61 -1.68 12.06
C LEU A 135 0.05 -2.66 11.08
N ASN A 136 1.38 -2.81 11.15
CA ASN A 136 2.14 -3.70 10.28
C ASN A 136 1.73 -5.17 10.40
N THR A 137 1.28 -5.63 11.58
CA THR A 137 0.76 -7.00 11.75
C THR A 137 -0.43 -7.32 10.83
N ARG A 138 -1.20 -6.28 10.46
CA ARG A 138 -2.37 -6.38 9.57
C ARG A 138 -2.09 -5.87 8.15
N HIS A 139 -0.83 -5.61 7.79
CA HIS A 139 -0.46 -5.08 6.48
C HIS A 139 -1.00 -5.93 5.32
N MET A 140 -1.01 -7.26 5.48
CA MET A 140 -1.60 -8.18 4.50
C MET A 140 -3.10 -7.94 4.31
N GLN A 141 -3.85 -7.71 5.38
CA GLN A 141 -5.29 -7.43 5.30
C GLN A 141 -5.53 -6.11 4.56
N PHE A 142 -4.77 -5.06 4.89
CA PHE A 142 -4.86 -3.78 4.18
C PHE A 142 -4.49 -3.92 2.69
N ALA A 143 -3.57 -4.80 2.32
CA ALA A 143 -3.22 -5.05 0.92
C ALA A 143 -4.42 -5.59 0.11
N TRP A 144 -5.15 -6.57 0.67
CA TRP A 144 -6.32 -7.15 0.02
C TRP A 144 -7.51 -6.19 -0.01
N ILE A 145 -7.77 -5.50 1.10
CA ILE A 145 -8.84 -4.51 1.19
C ILE A 145 -8.60 -3.40 0.16
N THR A 146 -7.39 -2.84 0.10
CA THR A 146 -7.08 -1.77 -0.87
C THR A 146 -7.11 -2.25 -2.31
N LEU A 147 -6.74 -3.50 -2.60
CA LEU A 147 -6.90 -4.06 -3.94
C LEU A 147 -8.38 -4.15 -4.34
N GLY A 148 -9.23 -4.64 -3.43
CA GLY A 148 -10.67 -4.73 -3.66
C GLY A 148 -11.33 -3.36 -3.83
N THR A 149 -11.03 -2.41 -2.94
CA THR A 149 -11.61 -1.06 -3.03
C THR A 149 -11.11 -0.30 -4.24
N LEU A 150 -9.86 -0.49 -4.66
CA LEU A 150 -9.32 0.13 -5.88
C LEU A 150 -10.03 -0.42 -7.12
N ALA A 151 -10.18 -1.74 -7.24
CA ALA A 151 -10.95 -2.33 -8.34
C ALA A 151 -12.41 -1.84 -8.38
N LEU A 152 -13.05 -1.73 -7.22
CA LEU A 152 -14.41 -1.19 -7.10
C LEU A 152 -14.48 0.29 -7.51
N THR A 153 -13.50 1.09 -7.09
CA THR A 153 -13.43 2.54 -7.42
C THR A 153 -13.23 2.73 -8.92
N ASP A 154 -12.30 2.01 -9.53
CA ASP A 154 -12.02 2.06 -10.97
C ASP A 154 -13.25 1.62 -11.77
N PHE A 155 -13.90 0.53 -11.35
CA PHE A 155 -15.12 0.04 -11.99
C PHE A 155 -16.28 1.05 -11.87
N TYR A 156 -16.45 1.66 -10.69
CA TYR A 156 -17.47 2.69 -10.48
C TYR A 156 -17.24 3.91 -11.38
N ILE A 157 -16.02 4.45 -11.39
CA ILE A 157 -15.66 5.60 -12.23
C ILE A 157 -15.83 5.27 -13.70
N MET A 158 -15.43 4.07 -14.13
CA MET A 158 -15.62 3.61 -15.50
C MET A 158 -17.10 3.60 -15.89
N LEU A 159 -17.98 3.05 -15.04
CA LEU A 159 -19.42 3.01 -15.31
C LEU A 159 -20.07 4.40 -15.35
N VAL A 160 -19.63 5.32 -14.50
CA VAL A 160 -20.08 6.72 -14.53
C VAL A 160 -19.59 7.40 -15.81
N ALA A 161 -18.31 7.21 -16.17
CA ALA A 161 -17.72 7.81 -17.36
C ALA A 161 -18.28 7.23 -18.67
N SER A 162 -18.68 5.96 -18.70
CA SER A 162 -19.36 5.34 -19.85
C SER A 162 -20.84 5.73 -19.95
N GLY A 163 -21.38 6.47 -18.98
CA GLY A 163 -22.79 6.83 -18.90
C GLY A 163 -23.72 5.66 -18.59
N SER A 164 -23.17 4.51 -18.19
CA SER A 164 -23.96 3.32 -17.84
C SER A 164 -24.69 3.49 -16.51
N ILE A 165 -24.12 4.28 -15.60
CA ILE A 165 -24.77 4.72 -14.36
C ILE A 165 -24.62 6.24 -14.23
N THR A 166 -25.61 6.89 -13.63
CA THR A 166 -25.50 8.29 -13.21
C THR A 166 -24.85 8.35 -11.83
N ASP A 167 -23.93 9.30 -11.63
CA ASP A 167 -23.35 9.54 -10.30
C ASP A 167 -24.47 9.99 -9.35
N LEU A 168 -24.64 9.24 -8.27
CA LEU A 168 -25.66 9.52 -7.24
C LEU A 168 -25.19 10.73 -6.43
N ARG A 169 -25.70 11.90 -6.76
CA ARG A 169 -25.43 13.13 -6.01
C ARG A 169 -26.38 13.26 -4.84
N PHE A 170 -25.81 13.44 -3.65
CA PHE A 170 -26.55 13.74 -2.42
C PHE A 170 -26.71 15.26 -2.24
N ILE A 171 -25.72 16.04 -2.68
CA ILE A 171 -25.72 17.50 -2.68
C ILE A 171 -25.17 17.97 -4.02
N GLY A 172 -25.91 18.82 -4.71
CA GLY A 172 -25.56 19.38 -6.02
C GLY A 172 -26.49 20.50 -6.42
#